data_AF-A0A941GHT4-F1
#
_entry.id   AF-A0A941GHT4-F1
#
_cell.length_a   1.000
_cell.length_b   1.000
_cell.length_c   1.000
_cell.angle_alpha   90.00
_cell.angle_beta   90.00
_cell.angle_gamma   90.00
#
_symmetry.space_group_name_H-M   'P 1'
#
loop_
_entity.id
_entity.type
_entity.pdbx_description
1 polymer ?
#
loop_
_entity_poly.entity_id
_entity_poly.type
_entity_poly.pdbx_seq_one_letter_code
_entity_poly.pdbx_strand_id
1 'polypeptide(L)'
;MFTRKKLYETDYLNLPDLLFYQHCQKTYYLNRGNYHIIDEWFYKQGISSLIFRRIYMLAFLDYVSQEDLVVHKYLKFGKGGLACKLSEFLKELEFRS
;
A
#
# COMPACT_ATOMS: atom_id res chain seq x y z
N MET A 1 12.79 -6.18 -8.25
CA MET A 1 12.21 -7.35 -7.54
C MET A 1 12.88 -7.47 -6.18
N PHE A 2 12.21 -7.10 -5.09
CA PHE A 2 12.76 -7.21 -3.73
C PHE A 2 12.40 -8.60 -3.16
N THR A 3 13.40 -9.37 -2.74
CA THR A 3 13.19 -10.66 -2.07
C THR A 3 12.52 -10.47 -0.70
N ARG A 4 11.61 -11.38 -0.30
CA ARG A 4 10.88 -11.33 1.00
C ARG A 4 11.76 -10.94 2.19
N LYS A 5 12.98 -11.48 2.30
CA LYS A 5 13.93 -11.20 3.38
C LYS A 5 14.34 -9.72 3.49
N LYS A 6 14.45 -9.02 2.34
CA LYS A 6 14.85 -7.61 2.26
C LYS A 6 13.72 -6.65 2.65
N LEU A 7 12.45 -7.09 2.58
CA LEU A 7 11.30 -6.31 3.04
C LEU A 7 11.25 -6.23 4.57
N TYR A 8 11.39 -7.37 5.28
CA TYR A 8 11.35 -7.42 6.75
C TYR A 8 12.47 -6.66 7.45
N GLU A 9 13.60 -6.46 6.78
CA GLU A 9 14.76 -5.72 7.28
C GLU A 9 14.69 -4.21 7.02
N THR A 10 13.66 -3.72 6.31
CA THR A 10 13.49 -2.27 6.19
C THR A 10 12.98 -1.69 7.50
N ASP A 11 13.78 -0.84 8.13
CA ASP A 11 13.46 -0.16 9.40
C ASP A 11 12.06 0.49 9.40
N TYR A 12 11.57 0.87 8.22
CA TYR A 12 10.26 1.47 8.02
C TYR A 12 9.10 0.57 8.48
N LEU A 13 9.19 -0.75 8.29
CA LEU A 13 8.11 -1.67 8.67
C LEU A 13 7.89 -1.76 10.17
N ASN A 14 8.90 -1.42 10.98
CA ASN A 14 8.82 -1.44 12.44
C ASN A 14 8.60 -0.04 13.04
N LEU A 15 8.43 0.99 12.21
CA LEU A 15 8.17 2.35 12.71
C LEU A 15 6.84 2.41 13.49
N PRO A 16 6.73 3.31 14.48
CA PRO A 16 5.44 3.73 15.02
C PRO A 16 4.45 4.12 13.91
N ASP A 17 3.15 3.87 14.11
CA ASP A 17 2.11 4.06 13.07
C ASP A 17 2.15 5.44 12.42
N LEU A 18 2.35 6.50 13.20
CA LEU A 18 2.45 7.86 12.66
C LEU A 18 3.66 8.03 11.74
N LEU A 19 4.82 7.47 12.10
CA LEU A 19 6.04 7.59 11.30
C LEU A 19 5.95 6.74 10.04
N PHE A 20 5.34 5.55 10.12
CA PHE A 20 5.05 4.74 8.93
C PHE A 20 4.09 5.46 7.98
N TYR A 21 2.98 6.03 8.51
CA TYR A 21 2.06 6.82 7.70
C TYR A 21 2.76 8.03 7.05
N GLN A 22 3.60 8.77 7.81
CA GLN A 22 4.34 9.91 7.26
C GLN A 22 5.30 9.50 6.16
N HIS A 23 5.91 8.32 6.26
CA HIS A 23 6.69 7.75 5.17
C HIS A 23 5.82 7.53 3.92
N CYS A 24 4.68 6.84 4.06
CA CYS A 24 3.75 6.62 2.95
C CYS A 24 3.22 7.92 2.34
N GLN A 25 2.93 8.91 3.18
CA GLN A 25 2.47 10.24 2.74
C GLN A 25 3.53 10.96 1.91
N LYS A 26 4.80 10.94 2.33
CA LYS A 26 5.88 11.64 1.62
C LYS A 26 6.29 10.93 0.34
N THR A 27 6.40 9.60 0.37
CA THR A 27 6.88 8.80 -0.77
C THR A 27 5.82 8.66 -1.85
N TYR A 28 4.56 8.44 -1.46
CA TYR A 28 3.48 8.09 -2.40
C TYR A 28 2.39 9.16 -2.48
N TYR A 29 2.54 10.30 -1.80
CA TYR A 29 1.48 11.30 -1.72
C TYR A 29 0.15 10.70 -1.22
N LEU A 30 0.23 9.75 -0.30
CA LEU A 30 -0.93 9.09 0.28
C LEU A 30 -1.57 9.99 1.35
N ASN A 31 -2.87 10.24 1.23
CA ASN A 31 -3.61 10.95 2.27
C ASN A 31 -4.05 10.01 3.41
N ARG A 32 -4.31 10.56 4.59
CA ARG A 32 -4.69 9.80 5.79
C ARG A 32 -5.94 8.95 5.62
N GLY A 33 -6.95 9.44 4.89
CA GLY A 33 -8.20 8.72 4.67
C GLY A 33 -7.96 7.44 3.88
N ASN A 34 -7.25 7.54 2.76
CA ASN A 34 -6.89 6.40 1.93
C ASN A 34 -5.97 5.43 2.66
N TYR A 35 -5.01 5.92 3.46
CA TYR A 35 -4.17 5.06 4.31
C TYR A 35 -5.01 4.18 5.24
N HIS A 36 -5.96 4.75 5.98
CA HIS A 36 -6.81 3.97 6.87
C HIS A 36 -7.69 2.97 6.11
N ILE A 37 -8.26 3.38 4.97
CA ILE A 37 -9.11 2.50 4.16
C ILE A 37 -8.30 1.31 3.62
N ILE A 38 -7.07 1.54 3.14
CA ILE A 38 -6.22 0.46 2.62
C ILE A 38 -5.84 -0.51 3.75
N ASP A 39 -5.40 0.00 4.91
CA ASP A 39 -5.03 -0.85 6.05
C ASP A 39 -6.22 -1.68 6.54
N GLU A 40 -7.38 -1.05 6.72
CA GLU A 40 -8.61 -1.74 7.12
C GLU A 40 -9.04 -2.77 6.08
N TRP A 41 -8.91 -2.45 4.79
CA TRP A 41 -9.28 -3.37 3.71
C TRP A 41 -8.42 -4.63 3.73
N PHE A 42 -7.09 -4.50 3.85
CA PHE A 42 -6.21 -5.67 3.96
C PHE A 42 -6.49 -6.49 5.22
N TYR A 43 -6.80 -5.84 6.33
CA TYR A 43 -7.23 -6.54 7.54
C TYR A 43 -8.50 -7.38 7.29
N LYS A 44 -9.50 -6.80 6.62
CA LYS A 44 -10.74 -7.49 6.24
C LYS A 44 -10.54 -8.65 5.26
N GLN A 45 -9.45 -8.65 4.48
CA GLN A 45 -9.04 -9.77 3.64
C GLN A 45 -8.26 -10.86 4.40
N GLY A 46 -8.16 -10.77 5.73
CA GLY A 46 -7.50 -11.79 6.56
C GLY A 46 -6.01 -11.54 6.83
N ILE A 47 -5.45 -10.42 6.36
CA ILE A 47 -4.05 -10.06 6.62
C ILE A 47 -3.98 -9.39 8.02
N SER A 48 -4.00 -10.21 9.07
CA SER A 48 -4.14 -9.74 10.45
C SER A 48 -2.86 -9.17 11.07
N SER A 49 -1.68 -9.63 10.60
CA SER A 49 -0.39 -9.12 11.07
C SER A 49 -0.12 -7.72 10.54
N LEU A 50 0.22 -6.81 11.46
CA LEU A 50 0.59 -5.42 11.14
C LEU A 50 1.73 -5.36 10.12
N ILE A 51 2.79 -6.15 10.32
CA ILE A 51 3.95 -6.18 9.43
C ILE A 51 3.53 -6.64 8.02
N PHE A 52 2.69 -7.67 7.92
CA PHE A 52 2.19 -8.11 6.62
C PHE A 52 1.31 -7.04 5.95
N ARG A 53 0.40 -6.38 6.67
CA ARG A 53 -0.38 -5.28 6.08
C ARG A 53 0.49 -4.14 5.57
N ARG A 54 1.55 -3.79 6.30
CA ARG A 54 2.50 -2.75 5.88
C ARG A 54 3.27 -3.15 4.62
N ILE A 55 3.65 -4.42 4.49
CA ILE A 55 4.24 -4.94 3.25
C ILE A 55 3.26 -4.83 2.08
N TYR A 56 2.01 -5.26 2.28
CA TYR A 56 0.96 -5.18 1.24
C TYR A 56 0.61 -3.73 0.89
N MET A 57 0.58 -2.83 1.87
CA MET A 57 0.42 -1.39 1.69
C MET A 57 1.53 -0.84 0.78
N LEU A 58 2.80 -1.08 1.09
CA LEU A 58 3.92 -0.58 0.28
C LEU A 58 3.87 -1.14 -1.15
N ALA A 59 3.63 -2.45 -1.28
CA ALA A 59 3.52 -3.09 -2.59
C ALA A 59 2.33 -2.57 -3.41
N PHE A 60 1.19 -2.29 -2.79
CA PHE A 60 0.04 -1.68 -3.44
C PHE A 60 0.33 -0.24 -3.88
N LEU A 61 0.97 0.55 -3.00
CA LEU A 61 1.36 1.92 -3.32
C LEU A 61 2.37 1.98 -4.47
N ASP A 62 3.35 1.07 -4.48
CA ASP A 62 4.27 0.90 -5.61
C ASP A 62 3.50 0.56 -6.90
N TYR A 63 2.57 -0.39 -6.84
CA TYR A 63 1.74 -0.81 -7.98
C TYR A 63 0.96 0.36 -8.59
N VAL A 64 0.26 1.17 -7.77
CA VAL A 64 -0.53 2.31 -8.29
C VAL A 64 0.30 3.55 -8.61
N SER A 65 1.53 3.66 -8.08
CA SER A 65 2.42 4.80 -8.37
C SER A 65 3.04 4.74 -9.77
N GLN A 66 3.08 3.56 -10.38
CA GLN A 66 3.60 3.34 -11.74
C GLN A 66 2.60 3.73 -12.83
N GLU A 67 1.32 3.88 -12.48
CA GLU A 67 0.30 4.45 -13.37
C GLU A 67 0.35 5.98 -13.23
N ASP A 68 0.81 6.70 -14.27
CA ASP A 68 1.06 8.16 -14.34
C ASP A 68 -0.02 9.07 -13.69
N LEU A 69 -0.02 9.17 -12.35
CA LEU A 69 -0.99 9.94 -11.56
C LEU A 69 -0.42 11.25 -10.98
N VAL A 70 0.81 11.63 -11.34
CA VAL A 70 1.54 12.78 -10.76
C VAL A 70 1.12 14.12 -11.40
N VAL A 71 -0.19 14.34 -11.59
CA VAL A 71 -0.74 15.65 -11.94
C VAL A 71 -1.33 16.34 -10.70
N HIS A 72 -1.44 15.64 -9.57
CA HIS A 72 -2.06 16.14 -8.35
C HIS A 72 -1.24 15.84 -7.08
N LYS A 73 -1.37 16.71 -6.06
CA LYS A 73 -0.66 16.63 -4.76
C LYS A 73 -0.90 15.34 -3.96
N TYR A 74 -1.90 14.53 -4.32
CA TYR A 74 -2.26 13.28 -3.65
C TYR A 74 -2.66 12.20 -4.67
N LEU A 75 -2.36 10.93 -4.33
CA LEU A 75 -2.88 9.76 -5.06
C LEU A 75 -4.41 9.83 -5.16
N LYS A 76 -4.92 9.75 -6.40
CA LYS A 76 -6.34 9.68 -6.71
C LYS A 76 -6.64 8.33 -7.34
N PHE A 77 -7.72 7.70 -6.88
CA PHE A 77 -8.23 6.47 -7.46
C PHE A 77 -9.40 6.84 -8.38
N GLY A 78 -9.24 6.61 -9.68
CA GLY A 78 -10.19 7.01 -10.74
C GLY A 78 -11.52 6.24 -10.71
N LYS A 79 -12.20 6.15 -11.86
CA LYS A 79 -13.46 5.39 -11.99
C LYS A 79 -13.23 3.92 -11.57
N GLY A 80 -13.97 3.46 -10.56
CA GLY A 80 -13.80 2.15 -9.92
C GLY A 80 -13.38 2.24 -8.44
N GLY A 81 -12.75 3.36 -8.04
CA GLY A 81 -12.39 3.65 -6.65
C GLY A 81 -11.27 2.78 -6.09
N LEU A 82 -10.91 3.06 -4.83
CA LEU A 82 -9.81 2.41 -4.11
C LEU A 82 -10.01 0.89 -3.97
N ALA A 83 -11.23 0.44 -3.67
CA ALA A 83 -11.53 -0.97 -3.46
C ALA A 83 -11.34 -1.83 -4.73
N CYS A 84 -11.69 -1.32 -5.92
CA CYS A 84 -11.44 -2.05 -7.16
C CYS A 84 -9.94 -2.21 -7.41
N LYS A 85 -9.15 -1.13 -7.25
CA LYS A 85 -7.69 -1.18 -7.42
C LYS A 85 -7.02 -2.14 -6.45
N LEU A 86 -7.49 -2.22 -5.20
CA LEU A 86 -7.01 -3.20 -4.22
C LEU A 86 -7.31 -4.64 -4.64
N SER A 87 -8.50 -4.89 -5.19
CA SER A 87 -8.87 -6.21 -5.71
C SER A 87 -8.05 -6.60 -6.95
N GLU A 88 -7.86 -5.69 -7.90
CA GLU A 88 -6.99 -5.87 -9.07
C GLU A 88 -5.57 -6.24 -8.65
N PHE A 89 -5.01 -5.49 -7.70
CA PHE A 89 -3.67 -5.73 -7.16
C PHE A 89 -3.52 -7.14 -6.55
N LEU A 90 -4.48 -7.60 -5.73
CA LEU A 90 -4.40 -8.96 -5.17
C LEU A 90 -4.48 -10.03 -6.26
N LYS A 91 -5.35 -9.87 -7.26
CA LYS A 91 -5.45 -10.81 -8.38
C LYS A 91 -4.14 -10.88 -9.17
N GLU A 92 -3.51 -9.74 -9.42
CA GLU A 92 -2.20 -9.71 -10.08
C GLU A 92 -1.09 -10.36 -9.25
N LEU A 93 -1.11 -10.18 -7.93
CA LEU A 93 -0.16 -10.83 -7.03
C LEU A 93 -0.32 -12.35 -7.04
N GLU A 94 -1.55 -12.85 -6.99
CA GLU A 94 -1.86 -14.30 -7.05
C GLU A 94 -1.44 -14.93 -8.37
N PHE A 95 -1.57 -14.22 -9.50
CA PHE A 95 -1.14 -14.73 -10.80
C PHE A 95 0.40 -14.79 -10.94
N ARG A 96 1.14 -14.00 -10.16
CA ARG A 96 2.61 -13.91 -10.21
C ARG A 96 3.30 -14.83 -9.19
N SER A 97 2.56 -15.46 -8.28
CA SER A 97 3.07 -16.34 -7.20
C SER A 97 2.96 -17.82 -7.55
#